data_AF-A0A6A6J039-F1
#
_entry.id   AF-A0A6A6J039-F1
#
_cell.length_a   1.000
_cell.length_b   1.000
_cell.length_c   1.000
_cell.angle_alpha   90.00
_cell.angle_beta   90.00
_cell.angle_gamma   90.00
#
_symmetry.space_group_name_H-M   'P 1'
#
loop_
_entity.id
_entity.type
_entity.pdbx_description
1 polymer ?
#
loop_
_entity_poly.entity_id
_entity_poly.type
_entity_poly.pdbx_seq_one_letter_code
_entity_poly.pdbx_strand_id
1 'polypeptide(L)'
;LRVVSLSSSPKYAALSYTWGGDPSPAYIVECGSDRIQVTKSCIDALLQISARGDKMSIWVDAISIDQKNEKEKNHQVGIMNEIYSHAKTVYVWLGSSTEDSDKAI
;
A
#
# COMPACT_ATOMS: atom_id res chain seq x y z
N LEU A 1 -0.84 -12.83 -6.10
CA LEU A 1 -1.70 -11.63 -6.29
C LEU A 1 -3.03 -12.00 -6.98
N ARG A 2 -4.04 -11.12 -6.99
CA ARG A 2 -5.27 -11.28 -7.79
C ARG A 2 -5.65 -9.98 -8.49
N VAL A 3 -6.07 -10.04 -9.75
CA VAL A 3 -6.60 -8.90 -10.51
C VAL A 3 -8.11 -8.84 -10.32
N VAL A 4 -8.65 -7.66 -10.01
CA VAL A 4 -10.09 -7.43 -9.79
C VAL A 4 -10.53 -6.16 -10.50
N SER A 5 -11.77 -6.14 -11.01
CA SER A 5 -12.35 -4.93 -11.61
C SER A 5 -13.00 -4.04 -10.54
N LEU A 6 -12.78 -2.73 -10.59
CA LEU A 6 -13.47 -1.77 -9.71
C LEU A 6 -14.99 -1.80 -9.92
N SER A 7 -15.46 -2.06 -11.14
CA SER A 7 -16.90 -2.17 -11.44
C SER A 7 -17.60 -3.32 -10.71
N SER A 8 -16.84 -4.30 -10.20
CA SER A 8 -17.39 -5.39 -9.37
C SER A 8 -17.61 -4.99 -7.90
N SER A 9 -17.34 -3.72 -7.54
CA SER A 9 -17.41 -3.20 -6.17
C SER A 9 -16.66 -4.09 -5.15
N PRO A 10 -15.37 -4.39 -5.39
CA PRO A 10 -14.63 -5.27 -4.51
C PRO A 10 -14.47 -4.64 -3.12
N LYS A 11 -14.50 -5.47 -2.08
CA LYS A 11 -14.18 -5.02 -0.72
C LYS A 11 -12.66 -5.10 -0.54
N TYR A 12 -11.98 -3.96 -0.57
CA TYR A 12 -10.56 -3.82 -0.24
C TYR A 12 -10.28 -2.53 0.55
N ALA A 13 -9.16 -2.52 1.26
CA ALA A 13 -8.58 -1.31 1.84
C ALA A 13 -7.48 -0.78 0.91
N ALA A 14 -7.19 0.51 0.96
CA ALA A 14 -6.04 1.10 0.26
C ALA A 14 -5.03 1.60 1.30
N LEU A 15 -3.73 1.52 0.97
CA LEU A 15 -2.65 2.07 1.79
C LEU A 15 -2.08 3.33 1.14
N SER A 16 -2.21 4.45 1.83
CA SER A 16 -1.48 5.69 1.55
C SER A 16 -0.29 5.78 2.49
N TYR A 17 0.91 5.94 1.94
CA TYR A 17 2.16 6.02 2.68
C TYR A 17 3.15 6.87 1.90
N THR A 18 4.17 7.38 2.57
CA THR A 18 5.22 8.16 1.90
C THR A 18 6.07 7.25 1.01
N TRP A 19 6.06 7.55 -0.29
CA TRP A 19 7.00 7.00 -1.25
C TRP A 19 8.37 7.66 -1.04
N GLY A 20 9.37 6.86 -0.68
CA GLY A 20 10.72 7.34 -0.39
C GLY A 20 11.21 6.94 0.99
N GLY A 21 12.49 7.21 1.25
CA GLY A 21 13.25 6.69 2.39
C GLY A 21 14.51 5.98 1.91
N ASP A 22 15.33 5.51 2.86
CA ASP A 22 16.55 4.76 2.53
C ASP A 22 16.19 3.53 1.67
N PRO A 23 16.71 3.40 0.44
CA PRO A 23 16.45 2.26 -0.43
C PRO A 23 17.06 0.95 0.14
N SER A 24 17.81 1.05 1.23
CA SER A 24 18.47 -0.05 1.90
C SER A 24 18.11 -0.12 3.39
N PRO A 25 17.74 -1.30 3.91
CA PRO A 25 17.46 -2.53 3.17
C PRO A 25 16.09 -2.47 2.47
N ALA A 26 16.02 -2.99 1.24
CA ALA A 26 14.74 -3.29 0.59
C ALA A 26 14.13 -4.54 1.26
N TYR A 27 12.90 -4.41 1.75
CA TYR A 27 12.17 -5.52 2.37
C TYR A 27 11.46 -6.33 1.29
N ILE A 28 11.27 -7.63 1.51
CA ILE A 28 10.57 -8.50 0.56
C ILE A 28 9.20 -8.86 1.14
N VAL A 29 8.15 -8.58 0.36
CA VAL A 29 6.80 -9.08 0.60
C VAL A 29 6.56 -10.26 -0.35
N GLU A 30 6.12 -11.38 0.23
CA GLU A 30 5.75 -12.57 -0.53
C GLU A 30 4.25 -12.53 -0.85
N CYS A 31 3.91 -12.60 -2.13
CA CYS A 31 2.54 -12.47 -2.63
C CYS A 31 2.13 -13.69 -3.48
N GLY A 32 2.17 -14.88 -2.87
CA GLY A 32 2.06 -16.15 -3.60
C GLY A 32 3.46 -16.58 -4.05
N SER A 33 3.65 -16.79 -5.36
CA SER A 33 4.97 -17.06 -5.96
C SER A 33 5.83 -15.80 -6.14
N ASP A 34 5.21 -14.62 -6.07
CA ASP A 34 5.86 -13.36 -6.36
C ASP A 34 6.58 -12.81 -5.13
N ARG A 35 7.81 -12.33 -5.35
CA ARG A 35 8.63 -11.66 -4.32
C ARG A 35 8.81 -10.20 -4.73
N ILE A 36 8.19 -9.31 -3.98
CA ILE A 36 8.11 -7.89 -4.32
C ILE A 36 8.94 -7.10 -3.32
N GLN A 37 9.85 -6.28 -3.84
CA GLN A 37 10.67 -5.39 -3.02
C GLN A 37 9.86 -4.15 -2.66
N VAL A 38 9.87 -3.80 -1.38
CA VAL A 38 9.19 -2.61 -0.85
C VAL A 38 10.12 -1.80 0.05
N THR A 39 9.79 -0.52 0.21
CA THR A 39 10.52 0.38 1.10
C THR A 39 10.23 0.09 2.58
N LYS A 40 11.08 0.61 3.47
CA LYS A 40 10.84 0.57 4.92
C LYS A 40 9.48 1.14 5.32
N SER A 41 9.11 2.28 4.74
CA SER A 41 7.82 2.95 4.98
C SER A 41 6.63 2.03 4.68
N CYS A 42 6.69 1.32 3.54
CA CYS A 42 5.65 0.38 3.12
C CYS A 42 5.54 -0.84 4.06
N ILE A 43 6.67 -1.47 4.40
CA ILE A 43 6.64 -2.65 5.26
C ILE A 43 6.19 -2.31 6.69
N ASP A 44 6.62 -1.18 7.25
CA ASP A 44 6.24 -0.76 8.60
C ASP A 44 4.72 -0.53 8.67
N ALA A 45 4.15 0.14 7.65
CA ALA A 45 2.71 0.33 7.52
C ALA A 45 1.95 -1.00 7.43
N LEU A 46 2.42 -1.93 6.59
CA LEU A 46 1.83 -3.25 6.41
C LEU A 46 1.85 -4.08 7.70
N LEU A 47 2.98 -4.06 8.43
CA LEU A 47 3.11 -4.74 9.72
C LEU A 47 2.14 -4.16 10.75
N GLN A 48 1.97 -2.84 10.80
CA GLN A 48 1.05 -2.21 11.73
C GLN A 48 -0.42 -2.50 11.40
N ILE A 49 -0.78 -2.55 10.12
CA ILE A 49 -2.13 -2.97 9.69
C ILE A 49 -2.37 -4.44 10.05
N SER A 50 -1.37 -5.31 9.80
CA SER A 50 -1.43 -6.73 10.16
C SER A 50 -1.61 -6.94 11.66
N ALA A 51 -0.88 -6.17 12.50
CA ALA A 51 -0.97 -6.25 13.96
C ALA A 51 -2.36 -5.85 14.51
N ARG A 52 -3.12 -5.02 13.78
CA ARG A 52 -4.52 -4.70 14.13
C ARG A 52 -5.49 -5.88 13.91
N GLY A 53 -5.04 -6.92 13.20
CA GLY A 53 -5.84 -8.12 12.92
C GLY A 53 -6.83 -7.98 11.77
N ASP A 54 -6.72 -6.93 10.96
CA ASP A 54 -7.61 -6.71 9.82
C ASP A 54 -7.35 -7.72 8.70
N LYS A 55 -8.33 -8.58 8.43
CA LYS A 55 -8.25 -9.63 7.39
C LYS A 55 -8.75 -9.17 6.02
N MET A 56 -8.62 -7.89 5.70
CA MET A 56 -9.11 -7.32 4.45
C MET A 56 -8.04 -7.37 3.36
N SER A 57 -8.43 -7.58 2.10
CA SER A 57 -7.51 -7.37 0.97
C SER A 57 -7.05 -5.92 0.96
N ILE A 58 -5.75 -5.68 0.82
CA ILE A 58 -5.18 -4.34 0.77
C ILE A 58 -4.58 -4.08 -0.61
N TRP A 59 -4.91 -2.94 -1.19
CA TRP A 59 -4.25 -2.39 -2.36
C TRP A 59 -3.11 -1.50 -1.88
N VAL A 60 -1.91 -1.79 -2.37
CA VAL A 60 -0.68 -1.03 -2.12
C VAL A 60 -0.04 -0.79 -3.47
N ASP A 61 0.17 0.46 -3.83
CA ASP A 61 0.66 0.86 -5.15
C ASP A 61 1.99 0.15 -5.56
N ALA A 62 2.98 0.05 -4.68
CA ALA A 62 4.26 -0.61 -4.93
C ALA A 62 4.13 -2.14 -5.14
N ILE A 63 3.01 -2.74 -4.73
CA ILE A 63 2.75 -4.19 -4.83
C ILE A 63 1.73 -4.49 -5.94
N SER A 64 0.73 -3.62 -6.10
CA SER A 64 -0.45 -3.88 -6.93
C SER A 64 -0.29 -3.34 -8.35
N ILE A 65 0.65 -2.42 -8.57
CA ILE A 65 1.01 -1.86 -9.87
C ILE A 65 2.30 -2.52 -10.33
N ASP A 66 2.36 -2.95 -11.59
CA ASP A 66 3.59 -3.45 -12.18
C ASP A 66 4.54 -2.29 -12.47
N GLN A 67 5.44 -2.05 -11.52
CA GLN A 67 6.41 -0.94 -11.58
C GLN A 67 7.34 -1.02 -12.81
N LYS A 68 7.47 -2.19 -13.45
CA LYS A 68 8.31 -2.39 -14.64
C LYS A 68 7.57 -2.15 -15.95
N ASN A 69 6.24 -2.10 -15.93
CA ASN A 69 5.41 -1.88 -17.10
C ASN A 69 4.88 -0.44 -17.11
N GLU A 70 5.57 0.46 -17.80
CA GLU A 70 5.21 1.88 -17.82
C GLU A 70 3.79 2.15 -18.32
N LYS A 71 3.30 1.34 -19.27
CA LYS A 71 1.94 1.49 -19.81
C LYS A 71 0.89 1.16 -18.75
N GLU A 72 1.08 0.07 -18.03
CA GLU A 72 0.20 -0.35 -16.94
C GLU A 72 0.28 0.63 -15.77
N LYS A 73 1.51 1.00 -15.36
CA LYS A 73 1.75 2.00 -14.32
C LYS A 73 1.02 3.32 -14.61
N ASN A 74 1.17 3.86 -15.81
CA ASN A 74 0.51 5.12 -16.18
C ASN A 74 -1.01 4.99 -16.18
N HIS A 75 -1.54 3.83 -16.58
CA HIS A 75 -2.98 3.57 -16.51
C HIS A 75 -3.46 3.52 -15.06
N GLN A 76 -2.80 2.77 -14.18
CA GLN A 76 -3.14 2.66 -12.76
C GLN A 76 -3.06 4.00 -12.04
N VAL A 77 -2.00 4.77 -12.30
CA VAL A 77 -1.85 6.13 -11.75
C VAL A 77 -2.99 7.03 -12.23
N GLY A 78 -3.42 6.89 -13.49
CA GLY A 78 -4.55 7.63 -14.05
C GLY A 78 -5.90 7.35 -13.39
N ILE A 79 -6.09 6.16 -12.81
CA ILE A 79 -7.30 5.75 -12.10
C ILE A 79 -7.13 5.70 -10.57
N MET A 80 -6.01 6.20 -10.05
CA MET A 80 -5.67 6.10 -8.63
C MET A 80 -6.72 6.80 -7.76
N ASN A 81 -7.27 7.93 -8.20
CA ASN A 81 -8.39 8.59 -7.53
C ASN A 81 -9.61 7.67 -7.37
N GLU A 82 -9.93 6.88 -8.39
CA GLU A 82 -11.02 5.90 -8.34
C GLU A 82 -10.70 4.73 -7.41
N ILE A 83 -9.45 4.24 -7.41
CA ILE A 83 -9.01 3.19 -6.50
C ILE A 83 -9.14 3.64 -5.04
N TYR A 84 -8.75 4.86 -4.71
CA TYR A 84 -8.92 5.36 -3.34
C TYR A 84 -10.38 5.65 -2.99
N SER A 85 -11.19 6.17 -3.92
CA SER A 85 -12.59 6.49 -3.65
C SER A 85 -13.49 5.25 -3.47
N HIS A 86 -13.16 4.13 -4.14
CA HIS A 86 -13.88 2.87 -4.02
C HIS A 86 -13.36 1.99 -2.87
N ALA A 87 -12.24 2.35 -2.23
CA ALA A 87 -11.73 1.60 -1.10
C ALA A 87 -12.70 1.71 0.09
N LYS A 88 -12.99 0.58 0.75
CA LYS A 88 -13.84 0.58 1.96
C LYS A 88 -13.17 1.36 3.10
N THR A 89 -11.84 1.32 3.13
CA THR A 89 -11.02 1.95 4.16
C THR A 89 -9.71 2.37 3.54
N VAL A 90 -9.25 3.58 3.85
CA VAL A 90 -7.93 4.05 3.47
C VAL A 90 -7.10 4.15 4.73
N TYR A 91 -6.03 3.36 4.81
CA TYR A 91 -5.02 3.49 5.85
C TYR A 91 -4.02 4.55 5.43
N VAL A 92 -3.79 5.53 6.30
CA VAL A 92 -2.79 6.57 6.08
C VAL A 92 -1.63 6.34 7.04
N TRP A 93 -0.45 6.10 6.47
CA TRP A 93 0.79 5.91 7.22
C TRP A 93 1.61 7.19 7.23
N LEU A 94 1.79 7.75 8.42
CA LEU A 94 2.56 8.98 8.65
C LEU A 94 3.99 8.71 9.17
N GLY A 95 4.39 7.44 9.27
CA GLY A 95 5.62 7.02 9.91
C GLY A 95 5.40 6.50 11.33
N SER A 96 6.43 5.84 11.87
CA SER A 96 6.42 5.37 13.25
C SER A 96 6.33 6.56 14.20
N SER A 97 5.55 6.44 15.28
CA SER A 97 5.51 7.43 16.35
C SER A 97 6.93 7.63 16.89
N THR A 98 7.58 8.72 16.51
CA THR A 98 8.72 9.25 17.24
C THR A 98 8.19 9.93 18.50
N GLU A 99 8.94 9.91 19.60
CA GLU A 99 8.56 10.44 20.93
C GLU A 99 8.10 11.93 20.98
N ASP A 100 7.98 12.60 19.83
CA ASP A 100 7.52 13.98 19.69
C ASP A 100 6.13 14.12 19.04
N SER A 101 5.53 13.04 18.52
CA SER A 101 4.26 13.11 17.78
C SER A 101 3.00 13.16 18.68
N ASP A 102 3.16 13.13 20.01
CA ASP A 102 2.07 13.16 21.00
C ASP A 102 1.79 14.57 21.58
N LYS A 103 2.27 15.64 20.95
CA LYS A 103 1.92 17.02 21.33
C LYS A 103 1.05 17.70 20.29
N ALA A 104 -0.24 17.38 20.32
CA ALA A 104 -1.26 18.37 19.94
C ALA A 104 -1.60 19.17 21.21
N ILE A 105 -1.15 20.43 21.26
CA ILE A 105 -1.60 21.43 22.25
C ILE A 105 -2.78 22.20 21.66
#